data_AF-A1TRD5-F1
#
_entry.id   AF-A1TRD5-F1
#
_cell.length_a   1.000
_cell.length_b   1.000
_cell.length_c   1.000
_cell.angle_alpha   90.00
_cell.angle_beta   90.00
_cell.angle_gamma   90.00
#
_symmetry.space_group_name_H-M   'P 1'
#
loop_
_entity.id
_entity.type
_entity.pdbx_description
1 polymer ?
#
loop_
_entity_poly.entity_id
_entity_poly.type
_entity_poly.pdbx_seq_one_letter_code
_entity_poly.pdbx_strand_id
1 'polypeptide(L)'
;MDVAPTASLPSLALPAERPQGWAELFHMPVFHPGTKVRFGERWETVSHITIRRHDLCVHLVGHDAPVAPQRLVLQPTVFATCRMP
;
A
#
# COMPACT_ATOMS: atom_id res chain seq x y z
N MET A 1 -61.16 2.57 -14.02
CA MET A 1 -59.90 1.83 -13.86
C MET A 1 -58.87 2.85 -13.46
N ASP A 2 -58.53 2.92 -12.18
CA ASP A 2 -57.59 3.89 -11.63
C ASP A 2 -56.24 3.17 -11.49
N VAL A 3 -55.26 3.54 -12.32
CA VAL A 3 -53.91 2.96 -12.25
C VAL A 3 -53.09 3.88 -11.34
N ALA A 4 -52.73 3.39 -10.15
CA ALA A 4 -51.90 4.13 -9.22
C ALA A 4 -50.52 4.40 -9.84
N PRO A 5 -49.90 5.57 -9.63
CA PRO A 5 -48.55 5.82 -10.09
C PRO A 5 -47.57 5.04 -9.20
N THR A 6 -46.89 4.06 -9.78
CA THR A 6 -45.71 3.42 -9.17
C THR A 6 -44.64 4.48 -9.01
N ALA A 7 -44.57 5.09 -7.83
CA ALA A 7 -43.45 5.91 -7.42
C ALA A 7 -42.22 4.98 -7.31
N SER A 8 -41.26 5.15 -8.22
CA SER A 8 -39.96 4.50 -8.13
C SER A 8 -39.26 5.03 -6.87
N LEU A 9 -39.13 4.19 -5.84
CA LEU A 9 -38.38 4.53 -4.65
C LEU A 9 -36.92 4.84 -5.03
N PRO A 10 -36.31 5.92 -4.49
CA PRO A 10 -34.88 6.12 -4.67
C PRO A 10 -34.15 4.94 -4.04
N SER A 11 -33.31 4.25 -4.83
CA SER A 11 -32.38 3.25 -4.32
C SER A 11 -31.50 3.93 -3.28
N LEU A 12 -31.81 3.73 -2.02
CA LEU A 12 -31.03 4.23 -0.90
C LEU A 12 -29.77 3.37 -0.90
N ALA A 13 -28.72 3.87 -1.58
CA ALA A 13 -27.44 3.20 -1.64
C ALA A 13 -26.97 2.98 -0.19
N LEU A 14 -27.11 1.76 0.30
CA LEU A 14 -26.61 1.38 1.62
C LEU A 14 -25.11 1.70 1.62
N PRO A 15 -24.58 2.33 2.68
CA PRO A 15 -23.14 2.46 2.84
C PRO A 15 -22.55 1.06 2.67
N ALA A 16 -21.61 0.89 1.72
CA ALA A 16 -20.93 -0.38 1.55
C ALA A 16 -20.36 -0.78 2.91
N GLU A 17 -20.88 -1.84 3.53
CA GLU A 17 -20.37 -2.34 4.80
C GLU A 17 -18.90 -2.69 4.60
N ARG A 18 -18.02 -1.82 5.08
CA ARG A 18 -16.58 -2.03 5.00
C ARG A 18 -16.19 -2.94 6.16
N PRO A 19 -15.48 -4.06 5.92
CA PRO A 19 -14.90 -4.87 6.96
C PRO A 19 -14.18 -4.02 8.00
N GLN A 20 -14.29 -4.42 9.26
CA GLN A 20 -13.66 -3.70 10.37
C GLN A 20 -12.13 -3.64 10.15
N GLY A 21 -11.59 -2.41 10.09
CA GLY A 21 -10.18 -2.15 9.74
C GLY A 21 -9.94 -1.65 8.31
N TRP A 22 -10.97 -1.52 7.47
CA TRP A 22 -10.86 -0.82 6.19
C TRP A 22 -10.79 0.70 6.37
N ALA A 23 -9.60 1.25 6.18
CA ALA A 23 -9.37 2.67 5.99
C ALA A 23 -9.37 3.03 4.49
N GLU A 24 -9.53 4.31 4.15
CA GLU A 24 -9.32 4.77 2.76
C GLU A 24 -7.85 5.00 2.45
N LEU A 25 -7.03 5.19 3.49
CA LEU A 25 -5.60 5.44 3.43
C LEU A 25 -4.86 4.50 4.37
N PHE A 26 -3.78 3.89 3.90
CA PHE A 26 -2.91 3.00 4.66
C PHE A 26 -1.47 3.49 4.55
N HIS A 27 -0.80 3.65 5.69
CA HIS A 27 0.64 3.87 5.70
C HIS A 27 1.34 2.52 5.62
N MET A 28 1.99 2.23 4.50
CA MET A 28 2.74 0.98 4.32
C MET A 28 4.19 1.27 3.91
N PRO A 29 5.18 0.65 4.57
CA PRO A 29 6.54 0.67 4.09
C PRO A 29 6.64 -0.19 2.83
N VAL A 30 6.76 0.43 1.65
CA VAL A 30 6.95 -0.27 0.38
C VAL A 30 8.36 -0.06 -0.15
N PHE A 31 9.05 -1.17 -0.38
CA PHE A 31 10.35 -1.19 -1.04
C PHE A 31 10.14 -1.36 -2.55
N HIS A 32 10.58 -0.38 -3.34
CA HIS A 32 10.70 -0.50 -4.79
C HIS A 32 12.07 0.02 -5.28
N PRO A 33 12.55 -0.40 -6.45
CA PRO A 33 13.76 0.17 -7.05
C PRO A 33 13.72 1.70 -7.06
N GLY A 34 14.83 2.34 -6.72
CA GLY A 34 14.96 3.80 -6.63
C GLY A 34 14.51 4.41 -5.31
N THR A 35 13.85 3.66 -4.41
CA THR A 35 13.43 4.18 -3.09
C THR A 35 14.65 4.56 -2.26
N LYS A 36 14.61 5.74 -1.62
CA LYS A 36 15.59 6.12 -0.59
C LYS A 36 15.22 5.50 0.74
N VAL A 37 16.15 4.76 1.33
CA VAL A 37 16.00 4.10 2.63
C VAL A 37 17.15 4.50 3.53
N ARG A 38 16.93 4.50 4.84
CA ARG A 38 17.97 4.73 5.82
C ARG A 38 18.47 3.38 6.33
N PHE A 39 19.78 3.15 6.21
CA PHE A 39 20.47 1.99 6.75
C PHE A 39 21.50 2.46 7.78
N GLY A 40 21.18 2.27 9.07
CA GLY A 40 21.93 2.89 10.17
C GLY A 40 21.85 4.42 10.09
N GLU A 41 22.99 5.08 9.89
CA GLU A 41 23.08 6.54 9.77
C GLU A 41 23.14 7.05 8.31
N ARG A 42 23.16 6.15 7.34
CA ARG A 42 23.32 6.52 5.92
C ARG A 42 22.02 6.41 5.15
N TRP A 43 21.86 7.31 4.19
CA TRP A 43 20.83 7.22 3.17
C TRP A 43 21.34 6.39 2.00
N GLU A 44 20.61 5.33 1.71
CA GLU A 44 20.92 4.37 0.66
C GLU A 44 19.78 4.34 -0.36
N THR A 45 20.07 3.82 -1.55
CA THR A 45 19.07 3.66 -2.61
C THR A 45 18.81 2.18 -2.83
N VAL A 46 17.54 1.78 -2.87
CA VAL A 46 17.16 0.42 -3.26
C VAL A 46 17.47 0.20 -4.74
N SER A 47 18.25 -0.84 -5.04
CA SER A 47 18.51 -1.31 -6.40
C SER A 47 17.37 -2.21 -6.87
N HIS A 48 17.13 -3.31 -6.17
CA HIS A 48 16.10 -4.28 -6.50
C HIS A 48 15.67 -5.10 -5.28
N ILE A 49 14.56 -5.81 -5.40
CA ILE A 49 13.99 -6.63 -4.34
C ILE A 49 13.91 -8.07 -4.84
N THR A 50 14.23 -9.02 -3.97
CA THR A 50 14.10 -10.45 -4.26
C THR A 50 13.36 -11.14 -3.12
N ILE A 51 12.67 -12.22 -3.43
CA ILE A 51 12.06 -13.09 -2.42
C ILE A 51 12.76 -14.44 -2.50
N ARG A 52 13.29 -14.92 -1.37
CA ARG A 52 13.97 -16.21 -1.27
C ARG A 52 13.46 -16.93 -0.02
N ARG A 53 12.98 -18.17 -0.16
CA ARG A 53 12.50 -18.99 0.97
C ARG A 53 11.49 -18.27 1.87
N HIS A 54 10.57 -17.51 1.27
CA HIS A 54 9.59 -16.67 1.98
C HIS A 54 10.16 -15.42 2.68
N ASP A 55 11.45 -15.14 2.55
CA ASP A 55 12.07 -13.91 3.05
C ASP A 55 12.22 -12.87 1.94
N LEU A 56 11.82 -11.63 2.25
CA LEU A 56 12.05 -10.48 1.40
C LEU A 56 13.47 -9.94 1.62
N CYS A 57 14.24 -9.81 0.54
CA CYS A 57 15.63 -9.36 0.54
C CYS A 57 15.72 -8.06 -0.27
N VAL A 58 16.21 -6.99 0.36
CA VAL A 58 16.38 -5.68 -0.28
C VAL A 58 17.83 -5.48 -0.66
N HIS A 59 18.11 -5.24 -1.94
CA HIS A 59 19.45 -4.95 -2.43
C HIS A 59 19.63 -3.44 -2.55
N LEU A 60 20.74 -2.93 -2.04
CA LEU A 60 21.08 -1.51 -2.10
C LEU A 60 22.12 -1.26 -3.19
N VAL A 61 22.08 -0.07 -3.80
CA VAL A 61 23.06 0.31 -4.83
C VAL A 61 24.46 0.34 -4.22
N GLY A 62 25.39 -0.43 -4.79
CA GLY A 62 26.78 -0.51 -4.31
C GLY A 62 26.97 -1.33 -3.03
N HIS A 63 25.95 -2.08 -2.58
CA HIS A 63 26.07 -2.99 -1.45
C HIS A 63 26.01 -4.44 -1.94
N ASP A 64 27.04 -5.22 -1.65
CA ASP A 64 27.18 -6.58 -2.19
C ASP A 64 26.20 -7.59 -1.60
N ALA A 65 25.80 -7.39 -0.34
CA ALA A 65 24.92 -8.30 0.37
C ALA A 65 23.46 -7.79 0.39
N PRO A 66 22.45 -8.68 0.31
CA PRO A 66 21.09 -8.29 0.58
C PRO A 66 20.93 -7.85 2.04
N VAL A 67 20.14 -6.80 2.24
CA VAL A 67 19.77 -6.28 3.56
C VAL A 67 18.35 -6.73 3.89
N ALA A 68 18.17 -7.23 5.12
CA ALA A 68 16.86 -7.57 5.63
C ALA A 68 16.00 -6.30 5.78
N PRO A 69 14.74 -6.28 5.32
CA PRO A 69 13.89 -5.09 5.31
C PRO A 69 13.68 -4.51 6.71
N GLN A 70 13.73 -5.32 7.76
CA GLN A 70 13.60 -4.89 9.15
C GLN A 70 14.77 -4.01 9.63
N ARG A 71 15.91 -4.04 8.92
CA ARG A 71 17.08 -3.18 9.19
C ARG A 71 17.03 -1.85 8.45
N LEU A 72 16.05 -1.66 7.57
CA LEU A 72 15.89 -0.48 6.76
C LEU A 72 14.74 0.36 7.30
N VAL A 73 14.98 1.66 7.46
CA VAL A 73 13.94 2.62 7.79
C VAL A 73 13.56 3.36 6.53
N LEU A 74 12.27 3.39 6.19
CA LEU A 74 11.74 4.26 5.16
C LEU A 74 10.65 5.17 5.70
N GLN A 75 10.43 6.27 4.99
CA GLN A 75 9.28 7.11 5.25
C GLN A 75 8.01 6.31 4.89
N PRO A 76 6.99 6.27 5.75
CA PRO A 76 5.76 5.51 5.46
C PRO A 76 5.08 6.09 4.21
N THR A 77 4.87 5.26 3.18
CA THR A 77 4.14 5.66 1.99
C THR A 77 2.65 5.54 2.23
N VAL A 78 1.87 6.54 1.83
CA VAL A 78 0.42 6.52 1.92
C VAL A 78 -0.14 5.82 0.68
N PHE A 79 -0.91 4.75 0.89
CA PHE A 79 -1.66 4.03 -0.12
C PHE A 79 -3.14 4.32 0.04
N ALA A 80 -3.84 4.59 -1.06
CA ALA A 80 -5.29 4.65 -1.07
C ALA A 80 -5.87 3.32 -1.58
N THR A 81 -6.94 2.84 -0.96
CA THR A 81 -7.72 1.71 -1.51
C THR A 81 -8.65 2.11 -2.65
N CYS A 82 -8.71 3.40 -2.95
CA CYS A 82 -9.46 3.97 -4.06
C CYS A 82 -8.47 4.36 -5.17
N ARG A 83 -8.91 4.27 -6.43
CA ARG A 83 -8.14 4.82 -7.55
C ARG A 83 -8.02 6.34 -7.37
N MET A 84 -6.79 6.83 -7.20
CA MET A 84 -6.51 8.27 -7.14
C MET A 84 -6.51 8.85 -8.57
N PRO A 85 -7.00 10.09 -8.77
CA PRO A 85 -7.05 10.75 -10.08
C PRO A 85 -5.67 11.01 -10.69
#